data_AF-A0A2V6GHR9-F1
#
_entry.id   AF-A0A2V6GHR9-F1
#
_cell.length_a   1.000
_cell.length_b   1.000
_cell.length_c   1.000
_cell.angle_alpha   90.00
_cell.angle_beta   90.00
_cell.angle_gamma   90.00
#
_symmetry.space_group_name_H-M   'P 1'
#
loop_
_entity.id
_entity.type
_entity.pdbx_description
1 polymer ?
#
loop_
_entity_poly.entity_id
_entity_poly.type
_entity_poly.pdbx_seq_one_letter_code
_entity_poly.pdbx_strand_id
1 'polypeptide(L)'
;MTLFEKSMSPDKLFDYLDGKLSTRERAELEQRLTSDQQLQRELAVARQIHASMRGDSHEVLLPAQVDVSERGRKMARRVGAAFIILMAANVGVGLWLIARHETKNPNRELLEAQIRQQLAKSLEQAAAAALTPAPLGVSEITIAAAPGRLDAVANEVASIAQTSEGPIATA
;
A
#
# COMPACT_ATOMS: atom_id res chain seq x y z
N MET A 1 -28.54 32.13 28.11
CA MET A 1 -28.73 33.57 27.85
C MET A 1 -27.75 34.34 28.73
N THR A 2 -26.63 34.72 28.10
CA THR A 2 -25.62 35.75 28.43
C THR A 2 -25.52 36.31 29.86
N LEU A 3 -24.56 35.80 30.64
CA LEU A 3 -23.96 36.46 31.82
C LEU A 3 -22.56 37.02 31.49
N PHE A 4 -22.43 37.70 30.35
CA PHE A 4 -21.21 38.41 29.92
C PHE A 4 -21.39 39.92 29.88
N GLU A 5 -22.41 40.46 30.55
CA GLU A 5 -22.53 41.90 30.73
C GLU A 5 -21.77 42.34 31.98
N LYS A 6 -20.70 43.12 31.77
CA LYS A 6 -20.09 44.05 32.74
C LYS A 6 -18.88 43.57 33.57
N SER A 7 -18.08 42.64 33.04
CA SER A 7 -16.61 42.65 33.21
C SER A 7 -16.00 42.67 31.82
N MET A 8 -14.83 43.31 31.65
CA MET A 8 -14.18 43.59 30.36
C MET A 8 -14.52 42.60 29.24
N SER A 9 -15.18 43.09 28.19
CA SER A 9 -15.57 42.25 27.06
C SER A 9 -14.33 41.65 26.39
N PRO A 10 -14.32 40.34 26.08
CA PRO A 10 -13.18 39.69 25.43
C PRO A 10 -12.78 40.38 24.12
N ASP A 11 -13.73 40.97 23.40
CA ASP A 11 -13.50 41.77 22.19
C ASP A 11 -12.50 42.90 22.42
N LYS A 12 -12.53 43.57 23.59
CA LYS A 12 -11.59 44.65 23.92
C LYS A 12 -10.15 44.17 24.09
N LEU A 13 -9.94 42.92 24.54
CA LEU A 13 -8.61 42.33 24.62
C LEU A 13 -8.07 42.04 23.22
N PHE A 14 -8.91 41.57 22.30
CA PHE A 14 -8.52 41.38 20.90
C PHE A 14 -8.27 42.71 20.20
N ASP A 15 -9.10 43.73 20.41
CA ASP A 15 -8.89 45.08 19.87
C ASP A 15 -7.60 45.72 20.41
N TYR A 16 -7.23 45.45 21.67
CA TYR A 16 -5.94 45.84 22.23
C TYR A 16 -4.78 45.15 21.50
N LEU A 17 -4.87 43.84 21.25
CA LEU A 17 -3.84 43.07 20.54
C LEU A 17 -3.74 43.44 19.05
N ASP A 18 -4.84 43.83 18.43
CA ASP A 18 -4.90 44.35 17.06
C ASP A 18 -4.48 45.83 16.95
N GLY A 19 -4.31 46.53 18.07
CA GLY A 19 -3.99 47.96 18.09
C GLY A 19 -5.14 48.88 17.66
N LYS A 20 -6.38 48.38 17.71
CA LYS A 20 -7.62 49.13 17.40
C LYS A 20 -8.14 49.97 18.56
N LEU A 21 -7.62 49.72 19.77
CA LEU A 21 -8.00 50.48 20.97
C LEU A 21 -7.46 51.92 20.92
N SER A 22 -8.28 52.90 21.34
CA SER A 22 -7.82 54.28 21.45
C SER A 22 -6.74 54.43 22.54
N THR A 23 -5.87 55.45 22.44
CA THR A 23 -4.79 55.69 23.40
C THR A 23 -5.29 55.80 24.85
N ARG A 24 -6.47 56.38 25.04
CA ARG A 24 -7.10 56.52 26.36
C ARG A 24 -7.56 55.17 26.92
N GLU A 25 -8.29 54.40 26.13
CA GLU A 25 -8.78 53.08 26.55
C GLU A 25 -7.63 52.11 26.80
N ARG A 26 -6.55 52.23 26.01
CA ARG A 26 -5.33 51.46 26.18
C ARG A 26 -4.69 51.72 27.54
N ALA A 27 -4.56 52.99 27.93
CA ALA A 27 -3.99 53.37 29.23
C ALA A 27 -4.86 52.86 30.39
N GLU A 28 -6.19 52.96 30.28
CA GLU A 28 -7.11 52.44 31.28
C GLU A 28 -7.02 50.91 31.43
N LEU A 29 -6.82 50.19 30.32
CA LEU A 29 -6.62 48.74 30.32
C LEU A 29 -5.28 48.35 30.97
N GLU A 30 -4.19 49.04 30.61
CA GLU A 30 -2.85 48.78 31.17
C GLU A 30 -2.78 49.08 32.68
N GLN A 31 -3.50 50.10 33.14
CA GLN A 31 -3.62 50.39 34.57
C GLN A 31 -4.37 49.26 35.33
N ARG A 32 -5.45 48.73 34.74
CA ARG A 32 -6.19 47.61 35.33
C ARG A 32 -5.39 46.30 35.28
N LEU A 33 -4.64 46.06 34.20
CA LEU A 33 -3.75 44.91 34.08
C LEU A 33 -2.68 44.87 35.18
N THR A 34 -2.28 46.02 35.71
CA THR A 34 -1.33 46.09 36.83
C THR A 34 -1.94 45.59 38.14
N SER A 35 -3.26 45.76 38.31
CA SER A 35 -3.96 45.43 39.57
C SER A 35 -4.72 44.10 39.52
N ASP A 36 -5.10 43.64 38.32
CA ASP A 36 -6.01 42.50 38.14
C ASP A 36 -5.30 41.28 37.52
N GLN A 37 -5.09 40.25 38.34
CA GLN A 37 -4.47 38.99 37.93
C GLN A 37 -5.38 38.10 37.05
N GLN A 38 -6.71 38.27 37.14
CA GLN A 38 -7.63 37.56 36.24
C GLN A 38 -7.53 38.14 34.83
N LEU A 39 -7.51 39.48 34.72
CA LEU A 39 -7.35 40.17 33.44
C LEU A 39 -6.01 39.83 32.75
N GLN A 40 -4.93 39.65 33.53
CA GLN A 40 -3.65 39.17 32.99
C GLN A 40 -3.75 37.75 32.38
N ARG A 41 -4.47 36.85 33.04
CA ARG A 41 -4.69 35.48 32.55
C ARG A 41 -5.54 35.48 31.28
N GLU A 42 -6.60 36.28 31.25
CA GLU A 42 -7.44 36.44 30.07
C GLU A 42 -6.66 37.06 28.89
N LEU A 43 -5.81 38.06 29.15
CA LEU A 43 -4.92 38.62 28.13
C LEU A 43 -3.89 37.60 27.62
N ALA A 44 -3.36 36.73 28.49
CA ALA A 44 -2.46 35.65 28.07
C ALA A 44 -3.16 34.64 27.15
N VAL A 45 -4.40 34.27 27.46
CA VAL A 45 -5.23 33.41 26.60
C VAL A 45 -5.54 34.12 25.27
N ALA A 46 -5.92 35.40 25.31
CA ALA A 46 -6.18 36.19 24.10
C ALA A 46 -4.93 36.28 23.19
N ARG A 47 -3.73 36.48 23.76
CA ARG A 47 -2.46 36.45 23.01
C ARG A 47 -2.19 35.10 22.36
N GLN A 48 -2.46 34.01 23.08
CA GLN A 48 -2.27 32.65 22.55
C GLN A 48 -3.20 32.41 21.34
N ILE A 49 -4.48 32.78 21.45
CA ILE A 49 -5.47 32.64 20.38
C ILE A 49 -5.14 33.56 19.21
N HIS A 50 -4.72 34.80 19.48
CA HIS A 50 -4.30 35.78 18.46
C HIS A 50 -3.06 35.30 17.69
N ALA A 51 -2.08 34.75 18.38
CA ALA A 51 -0.89 34.16 17.78
C ALA A 51 -1.21 32.92 16.94
N SER A 52 -2.12 32.05 17.38
CA SER A 52 -2.55 30.90 16.57
C SER A 52 -3.31 31.32 15.31
N MET A 53 -4.18 32.34 15.40
CA MET A 53 -4.91 32.85 14.23
C MET A 53 -3.99 33.54 13.20
N ARG A 54 -2.95 34.26 13.66
CA ARG A 54 -1.96 34.88 12.77
C ARG A 54 -0.94 33.86 12.24
N GLY A 55 -0.71 32.77 12.97
CA GLY A 55 0.24 31.70 12.64
C GLY A 55 -0.31 30.64 11.67
N ASP A 56 -1.62 30.37 11.66
CA ASP A 56 -2.24 29.40 10.74
C ASP A 56 -2.42 29.92 9.31
N SER A 57 -2.01 31.16 9.03
CA SER A 57 -1.87 31.67 7.65
C SER A 57 -0.50 31.35 7.03
N HIS A 58 0.35 30.58 7.70
CA HIS A 58 1.38 29.84 6.98
C HIS A 58 0.75 28.63 6.31
N GLU A 59 0.34 28.84 5.06
CA GLU A 59 0.41 27.82 4.01
C GLU A 59 1.58 26.89 4.30
N VAL A 60 1.32 25.59 4.18
CA VAL A 60 2.26 24.46 4.19
C VAL A 60 3.70 24.85 3.81
N LEU A 61 4.43 25.37 4.77
CA LEU A 61 5.86 25.59 4.75
C LEU A 61 6.30 25.25 6.16
N LEU A 62 6.82 24.03 6.28
CA LEU A 62 7.43 23.49 7.49
C LEU A 62 8.08 24.62 8.29
N PRO A 63 7.67 24.90 9.54
CA PRO A 63 8.29 25.98 10.28
C PRO A 63 9.74 25.59 10.56
N ALA A 64 10.64 26.42 10.03
CA ALA A 64 12.04 26.46 10.39
C ALA A 64 12.13 26.45 11.92
N GLN A 65 12.85 25.45 12.41
CA GLN A 65 13.09 25.12 13.79
C GLN A 65 13.65 26.33 14.54
N VAL A 66 12.79 27.08 15.23
CA VAL A 66 13.24 27.97 16.31
C VAL A 66 13.44 27.08 17.54
N ASP A 67 14.71 26.76 17.79
CA ASP A 67 15.26 26.36 19.09
C ASP A 67 14.81 25.02 19.72
N VAL A 68 14.45 24.03 18.90
CA VAL A 68 14.12 22.66 19.35
C VAL A 68 15.18 21.62 18.95
N SER A 69 16.32 22.04 18.39
CA SER A 69 17.24 21.15 17.65
C SER A 69 17.87 20.02 18.50
N GLU A 70 18.07 20.22 19.81
CA GLU A 70 18.56 19.17 20.72
C GLU A 70 17.44 18.39 21.41
N ARG A 71 16.43 19.10 21.93
CA ARG A 71 15.31 18.50 22.70
C ARG A 71 14.34 17.76 21.79
N GLY A 72 14.07 18.32 20.62
CA GLY A 72 13.25 17.76 19.56
C GLY A 72 13.90 16.56 18.90
N ARG A 73 15.22 16.50 18.80
CA ARG A 73 15.93 15.31 18.28
C ARG A 73 15.90 14.14 19.24
N LYS A 74 15.99 14.41 20.54
CA LYS A 74 15.84 13.39 21.60
C LYS A 74 14.41 12.87 21.68
N MET A 75 13.41 13.76 21.53
CA MET A 75 12.01 13.37 21.45
C MET A 75 11.68 12.64 20.14
N ALA A 76 12.17 13.10 18.99
CA ALA A 76 11.95 12.48 17.69
C ALA A 76 12.52 11.05 17.62
N ARG A 77 13.70 10.80 18.22
CA ARG A 77 14.22 9.42 18.32
C ARG A 77 13.34 8.53 19.18
N ARG A 78 12.82 9.03 20.30
CA ARG A 78 11.96 8.25 21.20
C ARG A 78 10.61 7.96 20.57
N VAL A 79 9.99 8.95 19.94
CA VAL A 79 8.71 8.82 19.24
C VAL A 79 8.87 7.93 18.01
N GLY A 80 9.95 8.11 17.23
CA GLY A 80 10.27 7.26 16.09
C GLY A 80 10.53 5.81 16.49
N ALA A 81 11.30 5.56 17.56
CA ALA A 81 11.52 4.21 18.07
C ALA A 81 10.21 3.55 18.54
N ALA A 82 9.37 4.28 19.28
CA ALA A 82 8.06 3.78 19.68
C ALA A 82 7.15 3.46 18.48
N PHE A 83 7.17 4.30 17.44
CA PHE A 83 6.43 4.07 16.20
C PHE A 83 6.92 2.82 15.46
N ILE A 84 8.25 2.65 15.32
CA ILE A 84 8.84 1.46 14.70
C ILE A 84 8.48 0.20 15.49
N ILE A 85 8.57 0.24 16.82
CA ILE A 85 8.20 -0.89 17.68
C ILE A 85 6.72 -1.23 17.51
N LEU A 86 5.84 -0.23 17.51
CA LEU A 86 4.40 -0.43 17.34
C LEU A 86 4.08 -1.02 15.96
N MET A 87 4.69 -0.48 14.90
CA MET A 87 4.51 -0.98 13.54
C MET A 87 5.02 -2.42 13.40
N ALA A 88 6.22 -2.71 13.92
CA ALA A 88 6.81 -4.04 13.90
C ALA A 88 5.99 -5.04 14.72
N ALA A 89 5.44 -4.64 15.86
CA ALA A 89 4.56 -5.48 16.67
C ALA A 89 3.26 -5.79 15.91
N ASN A 90 2.59 -4.78 15.33
CA ASN A 90 1.34 -5.01 14.59
C ASN A 90 1.55 -5.87 13.34
N VAL A 91 2.56 -5.56 12.54
CA VAL A 91 2.87 -6.32 11.31
C VAL A 91 3.39 -7.73 11.66
N GLY A 92 4.26 -7.83 12.66
CA GLY A 92 4.85 -9.09 13.11
C GLY A 92 3.83 -10.04 13.72
N VAL A 93 2.90 -9.55 14.54
CA VAL A 93 1.80 -10.37 15.10
C VAL A 93 0.87 -10.86 13.99
N GLY A 94 0.54 -10.01 13.01
CA GLY A 94 -0.25 -10.42 11.85
C GLY A 94 0.40 -11.55 11.04
N LEU A 95 1.69 -11.39 10.72
CA LEU A 95 2.48 -12.41 10.02
C LEU A 95 2.63 -13.70 10.84
N TRP A 96 2.86 -13.59 12.15
CA TRP A 96 2.98 -14.74 13.03
C TRP A 96 1.67 -15.52 13.14
N LEU A 97 0.53 -14.83 13.22
CA LEU A 97 -0.79 -15.49 13.25
C LEU A 97 -1.07 -16.24 11.95
N ILE A 98 -0.76 -15.68 10.78
CA ILE A 98 -0.93 -16.36 9.49
C ILE A 98 -0.01 -17.58 9.41
N ALA A 99 1.29 -17.41 9.68
CA ALA A 99 2.25 -18.51 9.66
C ALA A 99 1.90 -19.63 10.66
N ARG A 100 1.39 -19.26 11.84
CA ARG A 100 0.95 -20.23 12.86
C ARG A 100 -0.37 -20.91 12.51
N HIS A 101 -1.31 -20.21 11.87
CA HIS A 101 -2.54 -20.83 11.37
C HIS A 101 -2.26 -21.77 10.20
N GLU A 102 -1.30 -21.44 9.34
CA GLU A 102 -0.96 -22.24 8.16
C GLU A 102 -0.19 -23.52 8.52
N THR A 103 0.66 -23.48 9.55
CA THR A 103 1.34 -24.67 10.11
C THR A 103 0.41 -25.61 10.88
N LYS A 104 -0.76 -25.13 11.33
CA LYS A 104 -1.75 -25.94 12.05
C LYS A 104 -3.01 -26.25 11.24
N ASN A 105 -3.07 -25.92 9.95
CA ASN A 105 -4.27 -26.11 9.15
C ASN A 105 -4.48 -27.59 8.78
N PRO A 106 -5.46 -28.30 9.37
CA PRO A 106 -5.69 -29.73 9.09
C PRO A 106 -6.19 -29.96 7.66
N ASN A 107 -6.70 -28.93 6.99
CA ASN A 107 -7.11 -29.02 5.58
C ASN A 107 -5.94 -29.09 4.61
N ARG A 108 -4.70 -28.81 5.04
CA ARG A 108 -3.53 -28.89 4.16
C ARG A 108 -3.25 -30.32 3.73
N GLU A 109 -3.32 -31.30 4.63
CA GLU A 109 -3.09 -32.70 4.27
C GLU A 109 -4.15 -33.21 3.29
N LEU A 110 -5.41 -32.83 3.50
CA LEU A 110 -6.51 -33.18 2.58
C LEU A 110 -6.36 -32.47 1.23
N LEU A 111 -5.99 -31.19 1.22
CA LEU A 111 -5.78 -30.44 -0.01
C LEU A 111 -4.56 -30.97 -0.78
N GLU A 112 -3.48 -31.32 -0.09
CA GLU A 112 -2.28 -31.90 -0.71
C GLU A 112 -2.57 -33.31 -1.25
N ALA A 113 -3.36 -34.12 -0.53
CA ALA A 113 -3.83 -35.41 -1.02
C ALA A 113 -4.71 -35.26 -2.26
N GLN A 114 -5.65 -34.30 -2.27
CA GLN A 114 -6.48 -34.00 -3.44
C GLN A 114 -5.65 -33.50 -4.62
N ILE A 115 -4.70 -32.60 -4.40
CA ILE A 115 -3.80 -32.10 -5.44
C ILE A 115 -2.95 -33.24 -6.00
N ARG A 116 -2.41 -34.12 -5.16
CA ARG A 116 -1.66 -35.31 -5.61
C ARG A 116 -2.54 -36.24 -6.45
N GLN A 117 -3.79 -36.47 -6.06
CA GLN A 117 -4.73 -37.26 -6.85
C GLN A 117 -5.07 -36.60 -8.19
N GLN A 118 -5.28 -35.28 -8.22
CA GLN A 118 -5.54 -34.54 -9.45
C GLN A 118 -4.32 -34.52 -10.37
N LEU A 119 -3.12 -34.36 -9.82
CA LEU A 119 -1.87 -34.45 -10.57
C LEU A 119 -1.68 -35.85 -11.14
N ALA A 120 -1.85 -36.91 -10.35
CA ALA A 120 -1.78 -38.29 -10.81
C ALA A 120 -2.78 -38.56 -11.93
N LYS A 121 -4.04 -38.12 -11.77
CA LYS A 121 -5.08 -38.29 -12.79
C LYS A 121 -4.79 -37.49 -14.06
N SER A 122 -4.30 -36.26 -13.93
CA SER A 122 -3.91 -35.44 -15.08
C SER A 122 -2.68 -35.99 -15.80
N LEU A 123 -1.73 -36.57 -15.07
CA LEU A 123 -0.56 -37.26 -15.63
C LEU A 123 -0.95 -38.57 -16.29
N GLU A 124 -1.86 -39.33 -15.71
CA GLU A 124 -2.40 -40.55 -16.32
C GLU A 124 -3.20 -40.22 -17.58
N GLN A 125 -4.01 -39.15 -17.55
CA GLN A 125 -4.75 -38.69 -18.72
C GLN A 125 -3.83 -38.07 -19.78
N ALA A 126 -2.77 -37.36 -19.40
CA ALA A 126 -1.76 -36.82 -20.30
C ALA A 126 -0.87 -37.93 -20.88
N ALA A 127 -0.52 -38.94 -20.07
CA ALA A 127 0.18 -40.13 -20.52
C ALA A 127 -0.71 -40.94 -21.46
N ALA A 128 -2.00 -41.12 -21.14
CA ALA A 128 -2.96 -41.75 -22.03
C ALA A 128 -3.10 -40.95 -23.33
N ALA A 129 -3.16 -39.62 -23.28
CA ALA A 129 -3.24 -38.77 -24.46
C ALA A 129 -1.93 -38.70 -25.27
N ALA A 130 -0.77 -38.83 -24.63
CA ALA A 130 0.54 -38.83 -25.28
C ALA A 130 0.94 -40.21 -25.83
N LEU A 131 0.50 -41.29 -25.18
CA LEU A 131 0.70 -42.68 -25.60
C LEU A 131 -0.40 -43.16 -26.55
N THR A 132 -1.51 -42.43 -26.66
CA THR A 132 -2.44 -42.60 -27.78
C THR A 132 -1.89 -41.76 -28.93
N PRO A 133 -1.35 -42.36 -30.01
CA PRO A 133 -1.02 -41.58 -31.19
C PRO A 133 -2.28 -40.82 -31.59
N ALA A 134 -2.16 -39.51 -31.81
CA ALA A 134 -3.26 -38.70 -32.31
C ALA A 134 -3.94 -39.47 -33.46
N PRO A 135 -5.28 -39.52 -33.56
CA PRO A 135 -5.87 -39.99 -34.79
C PRO A 135 -5.43 -38.98 -35.86
N LEU A 136 -4.43 -39.36 -36.65
CA LEU A 136 -4.00 -38.64 -37.85
C LEU A 136 -5.27 -38.59 -38.71
N GLY A 137 -6.01 -37.49 -38.62
CA GLY A 137 -7.28 -37.26 -39.30
C GLY A 137 -7.15 -37.08 -40.81
N VAL A 138 -6.16 -37.74 -41.40
CA VAL A 138 -5.89 -37.80 -42.83
C VAL A 138 -5.40 -39.22 -43.11
N SER A 139 -6.32 -40.16 -43.32
CA SER A 139 -5.98 -41.51 -43.77
C SER A 139 -5.58 -41.55 -45.25
N GLU A 140 -5.72 -40.44 -45.98
CA GLU A 140 -5.46 -40.39 -47.41
C GLU A 140 -5.05 -38.98 -47.86
N ILE A 141 -3.86 -38.86 -48.44
CA ILE A 141 -3.39 -37.64 -49.13
C ILE A 141 -3.44 -37.92 -50.62
N THR A 142 -4.42 -37.37 -51.33
CA THR A 142 -4.54 -37.50 -52.78
C THR A 142 -3.59 -36.53 -53.47
N ILE A 143 -2.55 -37.05 -54.12
CA ILE A 143 -1.59 -36.26 -54.91
C ILE A 143 -1.98 -36.38 -56.38
N ALA A 144 -2.34 -35.27 -57.01
CA ALA A 144 -2.68 -35.25 -58.43
C ALA A 144 -1.40 -35.38 -59.29
N ALA A 145 -1.27 -36.49 -60.02
CA ALA A 145 -0.20 -36.71 -60.98
C ALA A 145 -0.70 -36.49 -62.41
N ALA A 146 0.15 -35.89 -63.27
CA ALA A 146 -0.15 -35.74 -64.69
C ALA A 146 -0.25 -37.13 -65.38
N PRO A 147 -1.07 -37.28 -66.44
CA PRO A 147 -1.24 -38.56 -67.14
C PRO A 147 0.11 -39.14 -67.59
N GLY A 148 0.39 -40.41 -67.21
CA GLY A 148 1.63 -41.11 -67.55
C GLY A 148 2.84 -40.86 -66.63
N ARG A 149 2.68 -40.10 -65.53
CA ARG A 149 3.75 -39.81 -64.55
C ARG A 149 3.54 -40.44 -63.17
N LEU A 150 2.49 -41.25 -63.00
CA LEU A 150 2.13 -41.87 -61.72
C LEU A 150 3.27 -42.68 -61.10
N ASP A 151 3.93 -43.54 -61.88
CA ASP A 151 5.01 -44.40 -61.38
C ASP A 151 6.24 -43.60 -60.93
N ALA A 152 6.54 -42.50 -61.63
CA ALA A 152 7.66 -41.62 -61.27
C ALA A 152 7.39 -40.89 -59.95
N VAL A 153 6.18 -40.38 -59.77
CA VAL A 153 5.76 -39.71 -58.53
C VAL A 153 5.70 -40.70 -57.36
N ALA A 154 5.21 -41.92 -57.60
CA ALA A 154 5.18 -42.97 -56.59
C ALA A 154 6.59 -43.34 -56.10
N ASN A 155 7.55 -43.46 -57.02
CA ASN A 155 8.92 -43.83 -56.66
C ASN A 155 9.64 -42.70 -55.91
N GLU A 156 9.37 -41.45 -56.26
CA GLU A 156 9.88 -40.27 -55.55
C GLU A 156 9.36 -40.20 -54.11
N VAL A 157 8.06 -40.38 -53.91
CA VAL A 157 7.44 -40.43 -52.57
C VAL A 157 8.04 -41.58 -51.74
N ALA A 158 8.22 -42.77 -52.34
CA ALA A 158 8.83 -43.91 -51.66
C ALA A 158 10.28 -43.64 -51.23
N SER A 159 11.07 -42.95 -52.06
CA SER A 159 12.45 -42.59 -51.73
C SER A 159 12.56 -41.56 -50.60
N ILE A 160 11.64 -40.59 -50.54
CA ILE A 160 11.60 -39.59 -49.48
C ILE A 160 11.22 -40.27 -48.16
N ALA A 161 10.23 -41.16 -48.19
CA ALA A 161 9.78 -41.91 -47.00
C ALA A 161 10.91 -42.77 -46.41
N GLN A 162 11.68 -43.46 -47.27
CA GLN A 162 12.83 -44.28 -46.84
C GLN A 162 13.99 -43.46 -46.25
N THR A 163 14.11 -42.18 -46.63
CA THR A 163 15.14 -41.29 -46.08
C THR A 163 14.76 -40.75 -44.70
N SER A 164 13.47 -40.65 -44.39
CA SER A 164 12.96 -40.17 -43.09
C SER A 164 12.88 -41.25 -42.01
N GLU A 165 13.02 -42.54 -42.34
CA GLU A 165 13.21 -43.62 -41.36
C GLU A 165 14.69 -43.75 -40.97
N GLY A 166 15.21 -42.75 -40.25
CA GLY A 166 16.49 -42.87 -39.55
C GLY A 166 16.43 -43.92 -38.43
N PRO A 167 17.57 -44.56 -38.05
CA PRO A 167 17.57 -45.69 -37.13
C PRO A 167 17.11 -45.26 -35.74
N ILE A 168 16.04 -45.90 -35.27
CA ILE A 168 15.62 -45.82 -33.87
C ILE A 168 16.73 -46.50 -33.05
N ALA A 169 17.59 -45.71 -32.41
CA ALA A 169 18.62 -46.21 -31.52
C ALA A 169 17.94 -46.90 -30.32
N THR A 170 17.97 -48.23 -30.32
CA THR A 170 17.73 -49.03 -29.11
C THR A 170 18.90 -48.84 -28.15
N ALA A 171 18.54 -48.64 -26.88
CA ALA A 171 19.41 -48.41 -25.73
C ALA A 171 20.57 -49.42 -25.57
#